data_AF-A0A0N0VLP1-F1
#
_entry.id   AF-A0A0N0VLP1-F1
#
_cell.length_a   1.000
_cell.length_b   1.000
_cell.length_c   1.000
_cell.angle_alpha   90.00
_cell.angle_beta   90.00
_cell.angle_gamma   90.00
#
_symmetry.space_group_name_H-M   'P 1'
#
loop_
_entity.id
_entity.type
_entity.pdbx_description
1 polymer ?
#
loop_
_entity_poly.entity_id
_entity_poly.type
_entity_poly.pdbx_seq_one_letter_code
_entity_poly.pdbx_strand_id
1 'polypeptide(L)'
;MTDVADFLKQKYPDNNKVCEGLISLYNDFSSWGVKDSTFDQSLTDNDPNRFHSRVWEMVLARHLKNLGFDIKSEDAGPDFLFEQDGQRIWVEAVCPTPVGLSQQWLNPFELDDGPHVSSIPHEQMLLRWTSVLKEKNDKLIGTNSKAGYIQKGIVKENDAYVVAISSSQLGMGLLTYLGISQFPMAVEAVFPIGPNQVVIDRETMEVSDINHQHRPAIIKPSTGAEINTGNFLDQNYNRVSAIIGTNAGLDAACGCEWPICVVHNPNASSSAPKEVWGARDEYFATDMGDFFRLDRYT
;
A
#
# COMPACT_ATOMS: atom_id res chain seq x y z
N MET A 1 22.20 -11.17 -20.23
CA MET A 1 21.44 -11.04 -18.98
C MET A 1 22.43 -10.64 -17.91
N THR A 2 22.19 -9.51 -17.25
CA THR A 2 22.98 -9.11 -16.08
C THR A 2 22.65 -10.07 -14.95
N ASP A 3 23.66 -10.63 -14.30
CA ASP A 3 23.45 -11.41 -13.08
C ASP A 3 22.91 -10.47 -11.98
N VAL A 4 21.73 -10.78 -11.44
CA VAL A 4 21.09 -9.99 -10.37
C VAL A 4 22.00 -9.86 -9.16
N ALA A 5 22.73 -10.93 -8.81
CA ALA A 5 23.64 -10.90 -7.67
C ALA A 5 24.80 -9.91 -7.90
N ASP A 6 25.35 -9.86 -9.11
CA ASP A 6 26.42 -8.92 -9.45
C ASP A 6 25.91 -7.48 -9.52
N PHE A 7 24.69 -7.26 -10.02
CA PHE A 7 24.05 -5.94 -9.97
C PHE A 7 23.88 -5.46 -8.52
N LEU A 8 23.39 -6.31 -7.62
CA LEU A 8 23.18 -5.95 -6.21
C LEU A 8 24.50 -5.63 -5.49
N LYS A 9 25.57 -6.39 -5.78
CA LYS A 9 26.93 -6.10 -5.28
C LYS A 9 27.46 -4.76 -5.77
N GLN A 10 27.20 -4.41 -7.04
CA GLN A 10 27.58 -3.12 -7.59
C GLN A 10 26.74 -1.96 -7.04
N LYS A 11 25.45 -2.20 -6.76
CA LYS A 11 24.53 -1.20 -6.21
C LYS A 11 24.81 -0.89 -4.74
N TYR A 12 25.27 -1.88 -3.97
CA TYR A 12 25.56 -1.76 -2.54
C TYR A 12 26.97 -2.24 -2.17
N PRO A 13 28.04 -1.61 -2.73
CA PRO A 13 29.42 -2.08 -2.55
C PRO A 13 29.90 -1.98 -1.10
N ASP A 14 29.40 -0.98 -0.36
CA ASP A 14 29.79 -0.69 1.02
C ASP A 14 28.71 -1.07 2.06
N ASN A 15 27.65 -1.79 1.63
CA ASN A 15 26.55 -2.19 2.51
C ASN A 15 26.23 -3.68 2.37
N ASN A 16 27.13 -4.52 2.91
CA ASN A 16 27.02 -5.98 2.87
C ASN A 16 25.69 -6.50 3.41
N LYS A 17 25.17 -5.90 4.49
CA LYS A 17 23.89 -6.34 5.09
C LYS A 17 22.73 -6.21 4.10
N VAL A 18 22.64 -5.08 3.40
CA VAL A 18 21.58 -4.85 2.39
C VAL A 18 21.81 -5.74 1.17
N CYS A 19 23.05 -5.84 0.70
CA CYS A 19 23.41 -6.68 -0.44
C CYS A 19 23.05 -8.17 -0.20
N GLU A 20 23.52 -8.74 0.91
CA GLU A 20 23.24 -10.14 1.28
C GLU A 20 21.77 -10.40 1.52
N GLY A 21 21.07 -9.48 2.21
CA GLY A 21 19.63 -9.57 2.44
C GLY A 21 18.82 -9.60 1.15
N LEU A 22 19.15 -8.73 0.19
CA LEU A 22 18.49 -8.70 -1.12
C LEU A 22 18.82 -9.94 -1.96
N ILE A 23 20.06 -10.41 -1.95
CA ILE A 23 20.44 -11.63 -2.66
C ILE A 23 19.69 -12.84 -2.09
N SER A 24 19.60 -12.97 -0.76
CA SER A 24 18.82 -14.04 -0.12
C SER A 24 17.35 -13.96 -0.51
N LEU A 25 16.75 -12.77 -0.39
CA LEU A 25 15.34 -12.56 -0.74
C LEU A 25 15.06 -12.87 -2.21
N TYR A 26 15.95 -12.47 -3.11
CA TYR A 26 15.84 -12.77 -4.54
C TYR A 26 15.95 -14.27 -4.82
N ASN A 27 16.86 -14.98 -4.14
CA ASN A 27 17.00 -16.43 -4.28
C ASN A 27 15.75 -17.16 -3.81
N ASP A 28 15.20 -16.77 -2.66
CA ASP A 28 13.95 -17.31 -2.12
C ASP A 28 12.81 -17.08 -3.11
N PHE A 29 12.62 -15.83 -3.56
CA PHE A 29 11.59 -15.45 -4.53
C PHE A 29 11.71 -16.22 -5.85
N SER A 30 12.94 -16.38 -6.36
CA SER A 30 13.21 -17.19 -7.55
C SER A 30 12.88 -18.66 -7.34
N SER A 31 13.17 -19.22 -6.16
CA SER A 31 12.89 -20.62 -5.84
C SER A 31 11.40 -20.94 -5.75
N TRP A 32 10.57 -19.94 -5.45
CA TRP A 32 9.11 -20.10 -5.40
C TRP A 32 8.44 -20.12 -6.77
N GLY A 33 9.18 -19.80 -7.84
CA GLY A 33 8.66 -19.84 -9.21
C GLY A 33 7.58 -18.79 -9.51
N VAL A 34 7.57 -17.67 -8.77
CA VAL A 34 6.59 -16.58 -8.91
C VAL A 34 7.12 -15.37 -9.67
N LYS A 35 8.23 -15.52 -10.40
CA LYS A 35 8.81 -14.43 -11.20
C LYS A 35 8.09 -14.31 -12.54
N ASP A 36 7.66 -13.11 -12.88
CA ASP A 36 7.27 -12.79 -14.26
C ASP A 36 8.49 -12.68 -15.19
N SER A 37 8.26 -12.81 -16.50
CA SER A 37 9.31 -12.82 -17.52
C SER A 37 10.14 -11.52 -17.60
N THR A 38 9.66 -10.42 -17.03
CA THR A 38 10.31 -9.10 -17.02
C THR A 38 10.93 -8.74 -15.66
N PHE A 39 10.80 -9.61 -14.66
CA PHE A 39 11.17 -9.33 -13.27
C PHE A 39 12.66 -8.96 -13.14
N ASP A 40 13.55 -9.83 -13.62
CA ASP A 40 15.00 -9.64 -13.49
C ASP A 40 15.47 -8.37 -14.22
N GLN A 41 14.88 -8.08 -15.40
CA GLN A 41 15.16 -6.86 -16.15
C GLN A 41 14.71 -5.61 -15.39
N SER A 42 13.51 -5.64 -14.79
CA SER A 42 12.96 -4.51 -14.04
C SER A 42 13.70 -4.28 -12.71
N LEU A 43 14.22 -5.34 -12.10
CA LEU A 43 15.01 -5.25 -10.88
C LEU A 43 16.43 -4.71 -11.14
N THR A 44 17.01 -5.03 -12.30
CA THR A 44 18.40 -4.67 -12.66
C THR A 44 18.51 -3.48 -13.61
N ASP A 45 17.39 -2.85 -13.98
CA ASP A 45 17.45 -1.57 -14.65
C ASP A 45 17.87 -0.47 -13.66
N ASN A 46 18.40 0.63 -14.19
CA ASN A 46 18.86 1.75 -13.37
C ASN A 46 17.70 2.66 -12.91
N ASP A 47 16.43 2.22 -13.01
CA ASP A 47 15.27 2.99 -12.55
C ASP A 47 14.98 2.68 -11.07
N PRO A 48 15.22 3.63 -10.15
CA PRO A 48 15.05 3.38 -8.72
C PRO A 48 13.60 2.99 -8.37
N ASN A 49 12.60 3.51 -9.10
CA ASN A 49 11.20 3.23 -8.79
C ASN A 49 10.84 1.78 -9.12
N ARG A 50 11.34 1.27 -10.26
CA ARG A 50 11.13 -0.13 -10.65
C ARG A 50 11.87 -1.08 -9.72
N PHE A 51 13.10 -0.74 -9.35
CA PHE A 51 13.84 -1.46 -8.33
C PHE A 51 13.04 -1.58 -7.02
N HIS A 52 12.52 -0.48 -6.47
CA HIS A 52 11.72 -0.51 -5.24
C HIS A 52 10.39 -1.26 -5.39
N SER A 53 9.75 -1.18 -6.56
CA SER A 53 8.55 -1.98 -6.86
C SER A 53 8.85 -3.47 -6.78
N ARG A 54 9.93 -3.93 -7.45
CA ARG A 54 10.33 -5.35 -7.42
C ARG A 54 10.79 -5.81 -6.05
N VAL A 55 11.46 -4.94 -5.28
CA VAL A 55 11.78 -5.23 -3.87
C VAL A 55 10.50 -5.45 -3.05
N TRP A 56 9.49 -4.58 -3.22
CA TRP A 56 8.22 -4.75 -2.52
C TRP A 56 7.49 -6.04 -2.89
N GLU A 57 7.45 -6.40 -4.17
CA GLU A 57 6.87 -7.68 -4.62
C GLU A 57 7.55 -8.87 -3.94
N MET A 58 8.88 -8.90 -3.84
CA MET A 58 9.59 -9.98 -3.15
C MET A 58 9.29 -10.01 -1.65
N VAL A 59 9.26 -8.84 -0.99
CA VAL A 59 8.96 -8.74 0.45
C VAL A 59 7.54 -9.23 0.72
N LEU A 60 6.57 -8.84 -0.10
CA LEU A 60 5.18 -9.27 0.01
C LEU A 60 5.04 -10.79 -0.22
N ALA A 61 5.69 -11.33 -1.25
CA ALA A 61 5.68 -12.77 -1.48
C ALA A 61 6.24 -13.57 -0.30
N ARG A 62 7.35 -13.10 0.30
CA ARG A 62 7.91 -13.72 1.50
C ARG A 62 6.94 -13.66 2.68
N HIS A 63 6.27 -12.52 2.87
CA HIS A 63 5.23 -12.38 3.90
C HIS A 63 4.12 -13.41 3.70
N LEU A 64 3.56 -13.52 2.49
CA LEU A 64 2.50 -14.47 2.17
C LEU A 64 2.96 -15.93 2.32
N LYS A 65 4.19 -16.27 1.91
CA LYS A 65 4.78 -17.60 2.12
C LYS A 65 4.99 -17.92 3.60
N ASN A 66 5.41 -16.95 4.42
CA ASN A 66 5.57 -17.13 5.86
C ASN A 66 4.23 -17.36 6.58
N LEU A 67 3.13 -16.83 6.04
CA LEU A 67 1.76 -17.14 6.49
C LEU A 67 1.28 -18.53 6.03
N GLY A 68 2.07 -19.23 5.20
CA GLY A 68 1.77 -20.58 4.73
C GLY A 68 0.98 -20.63 3.42
N PHE A 69 0.78 -19.50 2.73
CA PHE A 69 0.01 -19.50 1.49
C PHE A 69 0.80 -20.09 0.30
N ASP A 70 0.11 -20.89 -0.51
CA ASP A 70 0.63 -21.33 -1.81
C ASP A 70 0.36 -20.27 -2.89
N ILE A 71 1.22 -19.25 -2.93
CA ILE A 71 1.16 -18.19 -3.95
C ILE A 71 1.63 -18.66 -5.33
N LYS A 72 0.95 -18.15 -6.36
CA LYS A 72 1.24 -18.30 -7.79
C LYS A 72 1.32 -16.92 -8.44
N SER A 73 1.99 -16.82 -9.57
CA SER A 73 2.08 -15.59 -10.38
C SER A 73 2.05 -15.95 -11.87
N GLU A 74 1.61 -15.00 -12.69
CA GLU A 74 1.53 -15.13 -14.15
C GLU A 74 2.01 -13.81 -14.78
N ASP A 75 2.49 -13.87 -16.03
CA ASP A 75 2.97 -12.67 -16.75
C ASP A 75 1.90 -11.60 -16.97
N ALA A 76 0.61 -11.99 -16.91
CA ALA A 76 -0.51 -11.09 -17.14
C ALA A 76 -1.51 -11.16 -15.97
N GLY A 77 -1.69 -10.02 -15.29
CA GLY A 77 -2.66 -9.89 -14.22
C GLY A 77 -2.07 -9.22 -12.99
N PRO A 78 -2.71 -9.44 -11.83
CA PRO A 78 -2.17 -9.06 -10.53
C PRO A 78 -0.96 -9.92 -10.16
N ASP A 79 -0.11 -9.42 -9.25
CA ASP A 79 1.20 -10.03 -8.98
C ASP A 79 1.10 -11.42 -8.35
N PHE A 80 0.14 -11.65 -7.45
CA PHE A 80 -0.02 -12.94 -6.77
C PHE A 80 -1.46 -13.43 -6.78
N LEU A 81 -1.62 -14.75 -6.89
CA LEU A 81 -2.86 -15.50 -6.68
C LEU A 81 -2.61 -16.58 -5.63
N PHE A 82 -3.53 -16.72 -4.68
CA PHE A 82 -3.61 -17.90 -3.83
C PHE A 82 -5.07 -18.26 -3.54
N GLU A 83 -5.28 -19.40 -2.89
CA GLU A 83 -6.60 -19.86 -2.45
C GLU A 83 -6.61 -19.99 -0.93
N GLN A 84 -7.69 -19.52 -0.31
CA GLN A 84 -7.95 -19.66 1.12
C GLN A 84 -9.41 -20.06 1.29
N ASP A 85 -9.67 -21.18 1.99
CA ASP A 85 -11.03 -21.68 2.27
C ASP A 85 -11.93 -21.79 1.02
N GLY A 86 -11.35 -22.18 -0.12
CA GLY A 86 -12.05 -22.32 -1.40
C GLY A 86 -12.28 -21.01 -2.16
N GLN A 87 -11.82 -19.88 -1.64
CA GLN A 87 -11.89 -18.57 -2.30
C GLN A 87 -10.55 -18.24 -2.96
N ARG A 88 -10.60 -17.83 -4.23
CA ARG A 88 -9.43 -17.32 -4.96
C ARG A 88 -9.21 -15.85 -4.61
N ILE A 89 -7.97 -15.50 -4.30
CA ILE A 89 -7.59 -14.18 -3.83
C ILE A 89 -6.42 -13.67 -4.66
N TRP A 90 -6.64 -12.57 -5.37
CA TRP A 90 -5.61 -11.84 -6.08
C TRP A 90 -5.05 -10.74 -5.20
N VAL A 91 -3.73 -10.58 -5.24
CA VAL A 91 -3.02 -9.50 -4.55
C VAL A 91 -2.17 -8.76 -5.57
N GLU A 92 -2.37 -7.44 -5.67
CA GLU A 92 -1.55 -6.56 -6.51
C GLU A 92 -0.65 -5.69 -5.63
N ALA A 93 0.66 -5.89 -5.75
CA ALA A 93 1.71 -5.18 -5.04
C ALA A 93 1.99 -3.82 -5.69
N VAL A 94 2.11 -2.79 -4.85
CA VAL A 94 2.40 -1.43 -5.32
C VAL A 94 3.34 -0.72 -4.36
N CYS A 95 4.42 -0.16 -4.90
CA CYS A 95 5.27 0.79 -4.19
C CYS A 95 5.13 2.16 -4.89
N PRO A 96 4.28 3.08 -4.38
CA PRO A 96 4.00 4.34 -5.06
C PRO A 96 5.26 5.19 -5.20
N THR A 97 5.42 5.83 -6.35
CA THR A 97 6.53 6.75 -6.58
C THR A 97 6.35 8.04 -5.77
N PRO A 98 7.44 8.67 -5.28
CA PRO A 98 7.37 9.83 -4.38
C PRO A 98 7.09 11.16 -5.10
N VAL A 99 6.25 11.14 -6.13
CA VAL A 99 5.90 12.34 -6.91
C VAL A 99 5.16 13.35 -6.03
N GLY A 100 5.67 14.58 -6.01
CA GLY A 100 5.11 15.69 -5.23
C GLY A 100 5.67 15.79 -3.81
N LEU A 101 6.61 14.93 -3.42
CA LEU A 101 7.35 15.03 -2.17
C LEU A 101 8.67 15.78 -2.37
N SER A 102 9.08 16.59 -1.40
CA SER A 102 10.32 17.37 -1.48
C SER A 102 11.54 16.49 -1.21
N GLN A 103 12.69 16.84 -1.78
CA GLN A 103 13.96 16.17 -1.47
C GLN A 103 14.33 16.29 0.00
N GLN A 104 13.95 17.39 0.65
CA GLN A 104 14.17 17.57 2.09
C GLN A 104 13.39 16.56 2.94
N TRP A 105 12.21 16.16 2.50
CA TRP A 105 11.41 15.13 3.17
C TRP A 105 11.95 13.72 2.90
N LEU A 106 12.37 13.44 1.65
CA LEU A 106 12.83 12.12 1.24
C LEU A 106 14.23 11.81 1.78
N ASN A 107 15.12 12.82 1.83
CA ASN A 107 16.52 12.70 2.21
C ASN A 107 16.90 13.74 3.30
N PRO A 108 16.28 13.70 4.49
CA PRO A 108 16.44 14.74 5.51
C PRO A 108 17.86 14.82 6.11
N PHE A 109 18.70 13.81 5.88
CA PHE A 109 20.07 13.72 6.40
C PHE A 109 21.17 13.95 5.35
N GLU A 110 20.83 14.08 4.07
CA GLU A 110 21.80 14.17 2.97
C GLU A 110 21.92 15.59 2.39
N LEU A 111 21.40 16.60 3.10
CA LEU A 111 21.46 17.99 2.66
C LEU A 111 22.73 18.67 3.18
N ASP A 112 23.40 19.41 2.30
CA ASP A 112 24.68 20.10 2.57
C ASP A 112 24.64 21.05 3.79
N ASP A 113 23.45 21.55 4.14
CA ASP A 113 23.24 22.50 5.26
C ASP A 113 22.81 21.82 6.58
N GLY A 114 22.84 20.48 6.65
CA GLY A 114 22.51 19.71 7.86
C GLY A 114 21.03 19.28 7.95
N PRO A 115 20.59 18.70 9.10
CA PRO A 115 19.24 18.18 9.25
C PRO A 115 18.20 19.30 9.29
N HIS A 116 17.13 19.15 8.50
CA HIS A 116 16.04 20.13 8.40
C HIS A 116 14.79 19.66 9.16
N VAL A 117 14.19 20.56 9.94
CA VAL A 117 12.85 20.34 10.50
C VAL A 117 11.83 20.67 9.41
N SER A 118 11.00 19.68 9.06
CA SER A 118 9.91 19.85 8.09
C SER A 118 8.61 19.27 8.63
N SER A 119 7.49 19.75 8.08
CA SER A 119 6.18 19.15 8.35
C SER A 119 6.04 17.84 7.58
N ILE A 120 5.38 16.85 8.18
CA ILE A 120 5.07 15.60 7.49
C ILE A 120 4.08 15.90 6.35
N PRO A 121 4.40 15.55 5.09
CA PRO A 121 3.57 15.86 3.92
C PRO A 121 2.40 14.87 3.78
N HIS A 122 1.52 14.83 4.79
CA HIS A 122 0.42 13.87 4.87
C HIS A 122 -0.49 13.90 3.62
N GLU A 123 -0.81 15.09 3.09
CA GLU A 123 -1.68 15.20 1.91
C GLU A 123 -1.02 14.64 0.65
N GLN A 124 0.26 14.94 0.44
CA GLN A 124 1.02 14.48 -0.72
C GLN A 124 1.18 12.96 -0.69
N MET A 125 1.44 12.39 0.49
CA MET A 125 1.45 10.94 0.68
C MET A 125 0.06 10.35 0.42
N LEU A 126 -1.00 10.88 1.03
CA LEU A 126 -2.36 10.39 0.83
C LEU A 126 -2.81 10.46 -0.65
N LEU A 127 -2.37 11.48 -1.39
CA LEU A 127 -2.56 11.57 -2.85
C LEU A 127 -1.88 10.44 -3.61
N ARG A 128 -0.76 9.89 -3.12
CA ARG A 128 -0.13 8.71 -3.73
C ARG A 128 -0.97 7.45 -3.49
N TRP A 129 -1.47 7.26 -2.27
CA TRP A 129 -2.32 6.13 -1.92
C TRP A 129 -3.63 6.11 -2.70
N THR A 130 -4.36 7.24 -2.75
CA THR A 130 -5.61 7.34 -3.51
C THR A 130 -5.39 7.20 -5.02
N SER A 131 -4.26 7.70 -5.55
CA SER A 131 -3.89 7.48 -6.95
C SER A 131 -3.65 6.01 -7.28
N VAL A 132 -2.97 5.28 -6.38
CA VAL A 132 -2.77 3.82 -6.54
C VAL A 132 -4.10 3.10 -6.54
N LEU A 133 -4.96 3.37 -5.56
CA LEU A 133 -6.26 2.71 -5.46
C LEU A 133 -7.10 2.95 -6.73
N LYS A 134 -7.12 4.19 -7.22
CA LYS A 134 -7.77 4.52 -8.49
C LYS A 134 -7.18 3.74 -9.66
N GLU A 135 -5.85 3.75 -9.83
CA GLU A 135 -5.19 3.05 -10.92
C GLU A 135 -5.49 1.55 -10.91
N LYS A 136 -5.48 0.93 -9.73
CA LYS A 136 -5.73 -0.51 -9.58
C LYS A 136 -7.19 -0.86 -9.80
N ASN A 137 -8.11 -0.04 -9.31
CA ASN A 137 -9.52 -0.20 -9.62
C ASN A 137 -9.77 -0.08 -11.14
N ASP A 138 -9.19 0.93 -11.79
CA ASP A 138 -9.28 1.11 -13.25
C ASP A 138 -8.67 -0.08 -14.02
N LYS A 139 -7.57 -0.67 -13.53
CA LYS A 139 -6.97 -1.89 -14.11
C LYS A 139 -7.87 -3.12 -13.91
N LEU A 140 -8.55 -3.21 -12.78
CA LEU A 140 -9.44 -4.32 -12.46
C LEU A 140 -10.72 -4.30 -13.31
N ILE A 141 -11.44 -3.18 -13.30
CA ILE A 141 -12.75 -3.05 -13.96
C ILE A 141 -12.65 -2.60 -15.42
N GLY A 142 -11.55 -1.94 -15.78
CA GLY A 142 -11.32 -1.35 -17.08
C GLY A 142 -11.68 0.14 -17.12
N THR A 143 -11.27 0.78 -18.20
CA THR A 143 -11.65 2.16 -18.52
C THR A 143 -12.29 2.20 -19.91
N ASN A 144 -12.82 3.36 -20.30
CA ASN A 144 -13.37 3.55 -21.65
C ASN A 144 -12.36 3.23 -22.78
N SER A 145 -11.05 3.24 -22.48
CA SER A 145 -9.98 3.00 -23.46
C SER A 145 -9.27 1.66 -23.32
N LYS A 146 -9.47 0.91 -22.22
CA LYS A 146 -8.71 -0.31 -21.96
C LYS A 146 -9.54 -1.33 -21.17
N ALA A 147 -9.56 -2.56 -21.67
CA ALA A 147 -10.23 -3.65 -20.96
C ALA A 147 -9.51 -4.01 -19.64
N GLY A 148 -10.29 -4.13 -18.57
CA GLY A 148 -9.82 -4.51 -17.24
C GLY A 148 -9.55 -6.00 -17.09
N TYR A 149 -9.00 -6.42 -15.95
CA TYR A 149 -8.74 -7.84 -15.66
C TYR A 149 -10.01 -8.69 -15.61
N ILE A 150 -11.12 -8.13 -15.10
CA ILE A 150 -12.42 -8.83 -15.07
C ILE A 150 -12.91 -9.08 -16.49
N GLN A 151 -12.88 -8.05 -17.34
CA GLN A 151 -13.31 -8.15 -18.74
C GLN A 151 -12.44 -9.12 -19.56
N LYS A 152 -11.18 -9.30 -19.17
CA LYS A 152 -10.24 -10.28 -19.77
C LYS A 152 -10.39 -11.70 -19.21
N GLY A 153 -11.19 -11.90 -18.16
CA GLY A 153 -11.34 -13.18 -17.48
C GLY A 153 -10.13 -13.60 -16.64
N ILE A 154 -9.20 -12.70 -16.35
CA ILE A 154 -8.04 -12.95 -15.50
C ILE A 154 -8.50 -13.05 -14.04
N VAL A 155 -9.25 -12.04 -13.60
CA VAL A 155 -9.94 -12.00 -12.30
C VAL A 155 -11.41 -12.35 -12.53
N LYS A 156 -11.94 -13.32 -11.80
CA LYS A 156 -13.36 -13.70 -11.89
C LYS A 156 -14.21 -12.83 -10.95
N GLU A 157 -15.50 -12.76 -11.24
CA GLU A 157 -16.49 -11.99 -10.48
C GLU A 157 -16.52 -12.30 -8.97
N ASN A 158 -16.24 -13.55 -8.60
CA ASN A 158 -16.24 -14.02 -7.20
C ASN A 158 -14.83 -14.09 -6.59
N ASP A 159 -13.77 -13.79 -7.35
CA ASP A 159 -12.42 -13.74 -6.79
C ASP A 159 -12.32 -12.48 -5.89
N ALA A 160 -11.65 -12.59 -4.74
CA ALA A 160 -11.29 -11.40 -3.97
C ALA A 160 -10.10 -10.69 -4.64
N TYR A 161 -10.06 -9.36 -4.59
CA TYR A 161 -8.99 -8.55 -5.16
C TYR A 161 -8.46 -7.56 -4.12
N VAL A 162 -7.20 -7.71 -3.75
CA VAL A 162 -6.55 -6.96 -2.68
C VAL A 162 -5.42 -6.11 -3.26
N VAL A 163 -5.35 -4.85 -2.87
CA VAL A 163 -4.25 -3.95 -3.28
C VAL A 163 -3.28 -3.79 -2.10
N ALA A 164 -2.04 -4.23 -2.28
CA ALA A 164 -1.01 -4.22 -1.24
C ALA A 164 0.01 -3.10 -1.48
N ILE A 165 -0.06 -2.05 -0.67
CA ILE A 165 0.69 -0.82 -0.83
C ILE A 165 1.81 -0.73 0.21
N SER A 166 3.05 -0.60 -0.28
CA SER A 166 4.18 -0.20 0.56
C SER A 166 4.49 1.28 0.39
N SER A 167 4.48 2.04 1.48
CA SER A 167 4.88 3.45 1.53
C SER A 167 6.39 3.66 1.62
N SER A 168 7.23 2.62 1.45
CA SER A 168 8.67 2.70 1.72
C SER A 168 9.43 3.74 0.88
N GLN A 169 8.87 4.16 -0.25
CA GLN A 169 9.42 5.22 -1.09
C GLN A 169 8.95 6.62 -0.69
N LEU A 170 7.93 6.74 0.17
CA LEU A 170 7.25 8.00 0.47
C LEU A 170 7.87 8.78 1.63
N GLY A 171 9.01 8.33 2.17
CA GLY A 171 9.69 8.96 3.30
C GLY A 171 10.31 7.92 4.23
N MET A 172 10.59 8.33 5.47
CA MET A 172 11.37 7.52 6.42
C MET A 172 10.52 6.93 7.55
N GLY A 173 10.64 5.62 7.74
CA GLY A 173 10.19 4.90 8.94
C GLY A 173 8.70 4.96 9.22
N LEU A 174 8.31 4.93 10.51
CA LEU A 174 6.90 4.93 10.93
C LEU A 174 6.12 6.20 10.53
N LEU A 175 6.80 7.28 10.13
CA LEU A 175 6.16 8.54 9.75
C LEU A 175 5.34 8.43 8.46
N THR A 176 5.60 7.43 7.63
CA THR A 176 4.86 7.15 6.39
C THR A 176 3.76 6.11 6.58
N TYR A 177 3.73 5.42 7.73
CA TYR A 177 2.69 4.44 8.08
C TYR A 177 1.42 5.15 8.55
N LEU A 178 1.55 6.22 9.35
CA LEU A 178 0.42 6.96 9.92
C LEU A 178 0.05 8.20 9.09
N GLY A 179 -1.24 8.44 8.94
CA GLY A 179 -1.79 9.66 8.36
C GLY A 179 -1.99 10.77 9.40
N ILE A 180 -2.63 11.86 8.98
CA ILE A 180 -2.84 13.05 9.82
C ILE A 180 -3.82 12.79 10.98
N SER A 181 -4.71 11.81 10.80
CA SER A 181 -5.65 11.31 11.81
C SER A 181 -4.99 10.43 12.87
N GLN A 182 -3.71 10.06 12.69
CA GLN A 182 -3.02 9.04 13.48
C GLN A 182 -3.52 7.59 13.25
N PHE A 183 -4.48 7.37 12.35
CA PHE A 183 -4.72 6.05 11.78
C PHE A 183 -3.65 5.71 10.72
N PRO A 184 -3.48 4.44 10.36
CA PRO A 184 -2.66 4.08 9.21
C PRO A 184 -3.14 4.78 7.94
N MET A 185 -2.21 5.19 7.07
CA MET A 185 -2.51 5.83 5.77
C MET A 185 -3.49 5.03 4.92
N ALA A 186 -3.44 3.70 5.03
CA ALA A 186 -4.41 2.80 4.39
C ALA A 186 -5.85 3.20 4.77
N VAL A 187 -6.14 3.44 6.05
CA VAL A 187 -7.47 3.82 6.52
C VAL A 187 -7.90 5.17 5.93
N GLU A 188 -7.04 6.19 5.98
CA GLU A 188 -7.35 7.52 5.41
C GLU A 188 -7.52 7.53 3.90
N ALA A 189 -6.94 6.55 3.19
CA ALA A 189 -7.06 6.43 1.74
C ALA A 189 -8.44 5.92 1.30
N VAL A 190 -9.21 5.30 2.20
CA VAL A 190 -10.48 4.65 1.88
C VAL A 190 -11.66 5.08 2.74
N PHE A 191 -11.40 5.73 3.88
CA PHE A 191 -12.42 6.36 4.72
C PHE A 191 -12.12 7.84 4.95
N PRO A 192 -13.16 8.70 5.00
CA PRO A 192 -13.03 10.16 5.06
C PRO A 192 -12.67 10.66 6.47
N ILE A 193 -11.59 10.15 7.05
CA ILE A 193 -11.14 10.44 8.42
C ILE A 193 -10.04 11.50 8.37
N GLY A 194 -10.27 12.61 9.08
CA GLY A 194 -9.35 13.72 9.23
C GLY A 194 -8.63 13.75 10.59
N PRO A 195 -7.90 14.84 10.89
CA PRO A 195 -7.22 15.01 12.17
C PRO A 195 -8.20 14.99 13.35
N ASN A 196 -7.67 14.74 14.54
CA ASN A 196 -8.43 14.89 15.79
C ASN A 196 -9.01 16.31 15.89
N GLN A 197 -10.29 16.41 16.26
CA GLN A 197 -10.95 17.65 16.65
C GLN A 197 -11.46 17.57 18.09
N VAL A 198 -11.36 18.69 18.78
CA VAL A 198 -11.95 18.90 20.10
C VAL A 198 -13.10 19.87 19.91
N VAL A 199 -14.31 19.45 20.26
CA VAL A 199 -15.50 20.31 20.24
C VAL A 199 -15.62 20.96 21.60
N ILE A 200 -15.59 22.30 21.62
CA ILE A 200 -15.70 23.10 22.83
C ILE A 200 -17.04 23.80 22.80
N ASP A 201 -17.86 23.56 23.83
CA ASP A 201 -19.11 24.28 24.03
C ASP A 201 -18.78 25.75 24.36
N ARG A 202 -19.35 26.68 23.58
CA ARG A 202 -19.00 28.10 23.67
C ARG A 202 -19.54 28.79 24.91
N GLU A 203 -20.60 28.26 25.53
CA GLU A 203 -21.24 28.89 26.69
C GLU A 203 -20.58 28.42 27.99
N THR A 204 -20.29 27.13 28.09
CA THR A 204 -19.69 26.48 29.26
C THR A 204 -18.16 26.49 29.23
N MET A 205 -17.55 26.64 28.04
CA MET A 205 -16.11 26.46 27.79
C MET A 205 -15.61 25.04 28.11
N GLU A 206 -16.52 24.08 28.25
CA GLU A 206 -16.19 22.67 28.50
C GLU A 206 -16.00 21.91 27.17
N VAL A 207 -15.18 20.85 27.23
CA VAL A 207 -15.04 19.91 26.11
C VAL A 207 -16.30 19.06 26.03
N SER A 208 -17.06 19.20 24.95
CA SER A 208 -18.29 18.44 24.73
C SER A 208 -18.07 17.16 23.94
N ASP A 209 -17.02 17.10 23.10
CA ASP A 209 -16.65 15.91 22.35
C ASP A 209 -15.18 15.92 21.89
N ILE A 210 -14.60 14.73 21.70
CA ILE A 210 -13.28 14.53 21.08
C ILE A 210 -13.43 13.42 20.04
N ASN A 211 -13.32 13.77 18.77
CA ASN A 211 -13.49 12.83 17.66
C ASN A 211 -12.59 13.23 16.48
N HIS A 212 -12.80 12.64 15.29
CA HIS A 212 -12.07 13.00 14.08
C HIS A 212 -12.88 13.95 13.19
N GLN A 213 -12.20 14.89 12.54
CA GLN A 213 -12.80 15.69 11.48
C GLN A 213 -13.28 14.78 10.34
N HIS A 214 -14.45 15.08 9.78
CA HIS A 214 -14.87 14.45 8.53
C HIS A 214 -14.13 15.11 7.35
N ARG A 215 -13.33 14.32 6.63
CA ARG A 215 -12.46 14.81 5.54
C ARG A 215 -12.71 14.00 4.27
N PRO A 216 -13.80 14.28 3.51
CA PRO A 216 -14.20 13.50 2.35
C PRO A 216 -13.35 13.71 1.09
N ALA A 217 -12.55 14.78 1.06
CA ALA A 217 -11.66 15.05 -0.04
C ALA A 217 -10.37 15.75 0.39
N ILE A 218 -9.35 15.65 -0.46
CA ILE A 218 -8.12 16.43 -0.41
C ILE A 218 -7.89 17.13 -1.75
N ILE A 219 -7.30 18.33 -1.73
CA ILE A 219 -7.04 19.10 -2.95
C ILE A 219 -5.72 18.65 -3.57
N LYS A 220 -5.75 18.28 -4.85
CA LYS A 220 -4.54 18.00 -5.63
C LYS A 220 -3.89 19.32 -6.07
N PRO A 221 -2.74 19.72 -5.51
CA PRO A 221 -2.20 21.07 -5.70
C PRO A 221 -1.91 21.43 -7.16
N SER A 222 -1.51 20.46 -7.97
CA SER A 222 -1.15 20.70 -9.38
C SER A 222 -2.34 21.01 -10.29
N THR A 223 -3.57 20.69 -9.86
CA THR A 223 -4.77 20.82 -10.69
C THR A 223 -5.93 21.55 -10.00
N GLY A 224 -5.90 21.67 -8.67
CA GLY A 224 -7.03 22.16 -7.87
C GLY A 224 -8.18 21.15 -7.72
N ALA A 225 -8.07 19.95 -8.31
CA ALA A 225 -9.11 18.93 -8.23
C ALA A 225 -9.27 18.37 -6.81
N GLU A 226 -10.51 18.18 -6.39
CA GLU A 226 -10.87 17.42 -5.19
C GLU A 226 -10.69 15.91 -5.44
N ILE A 227 -9.94 15.26 -4.56
CA ILE A 227 -9.69 13.82 -4.60
C ILE A 227 -10.42 13.17 -3.44
N ASN A 228 -11.36 12.28 -3.73
CA ASN A 228 -12.13 11.54 -2.75
C ASN A 228 -11.22 10.66 -1.87
N THR A 229 -11.47 10.68 -0.56
CA THR A 229 -10.81 9.84 0.46
C THR A 229 -11.73 8.74 0.98
N GLY A 230 -13.04 8.83 0.74
CA GLY A 230 -14.02 7.79 1.09
C GLY A 230 -14.18 6.73 0.01
N ASN A 231 -13.09 6.23 -0.58
CA ASN A 231 -13.18 5.35 -1.76
C ASN A 231 -13.93 4.03 -1.47
N PHE A 232 -13.87 3.47 -0.26
CA PHE A 232 -14.66 2.27 0.09
C PHE A 232 -16.13 2.55 0.40
N LEU A 233 -16.50 3.83 0.50
CA LEU A 233 -17.90 4.26 0.57
C LEU A 233 -18.50 4.49 -0.82
N ASP A 234 -17.67 4.48 -1.87
CA ASP A 234 -18.09 4.58 -3.26
C ASP A 234 -18.26 3.19 -3.87
N GLN A 235 -19.45 2.91 -4.41
CA GLN A 235 -19.79 1.65 -5.08
C GLN A 235 -18.89 1.35 -6.30
N ASN A 236 -18.25 2.36 -6.88
CA ASN A 236 -17.27 2.17 -7.96
C ASN A 236 -16.03 1.37 -7.54
N TYR A 237 -15.77 1.24 -6.25
CA TYR A 237 -14.67 0.46 -5.69
C TYR A 237 -15.12 -0.87 -5.09
N ASN A 238 -16.38 -1.29 -5.27
CA ASN A 238 -16.91 -2.55 -4.73
C ASN A 238 -16.18 -3.80 -5.24
N ARG A 239 -15.35 -3.68 -6.28
CA ARG A 239 -14.52 -4.78 -6.79
C ARG A 239 -13.18 -4.93 -6.06
N VAL A 240 -12.74 -3.90 -5.33
CA VAL A 240 -11.58 -4.00 -4.44
C VAL A 240 -12.06 -4.50 -3.08
N SER A 241 -11.59 -5.67 -2.67
CA SER A 241 -12.01 -6.37 -1.45
C SER A 241 -11.40 -5.78 -0.19
N ALA A 242 -10.12 -5.42 -0.26
CA ALA A 242 -9.36 -4.86 0.84
C ALA A 242 -8.11 -4.13 0.31
N ILE A 243 -7.51 -3.33 1.19
CA ILE A 243 -6.15 -2.83 0.99
C ILE A 243 -5.25 -3.31 2.12
N ILE A 244 -4.01 -3.63 1.78
CA ILE A 244 -2.94 -3.89 2.72
C ILE A 244 -2.02 -2.67 2.69
N GLY A 245 -1.68 -2.15 3.87
CA GLY A 245 -0.78 -1.02 4.01
C GLY A 245 0.39 -1.30 4.93
N THR A 246 1.59 -0.98 4.47
CA THR A 246 2.81 -1.07 5.29
C THR A 246 3.87 -0.08 4.82
N ASN A 247 4.95 0.06 5.58
CA ASN A 247 6.15 0.77 5.15
C ASN A 247 7.32 -0.19 4.81
N ALA A 248 7.07 -1.49 4.73
CA ALA A 248 8.09 -2.50 4.45
C ALA A 248 8.78 -2.26 3.09
N GLY A 249 10.10 -2.18 3.09
CA GLY A 249 10.89 -2.01 1.87
C GLY A 249 12.24 -2.72 1.94
N LEU A 250 13.33 -1.99 1.64
CA LEU A 250 14.70 -2.54 1.63
C LEU A 250 15.13 -3.11 2.98
N ASP A 251 14.74 -2.45 4.06
CA ASP A 251 15.01 -2.89 5.42
C ASP A 251 14.24 -4.17 5.77
N ALA A 252 13.00 -4.31 5.29
CA ALA A 252 12.27 -5.55 5.39
C ALA A 252 13.00 -6.67 4.67
N ALA A 253 13.55 -6.43 3.47
CA ALA A 253 14.39 -7.41 2.79
C ALA A 253 15.56 -7.91 3.68
N CYS A 254 16.08 -7.04 4.55
CA CYS A 254 17.13 -7.33 5.53
C CYS A 254 16.64 -7.95 6.86
N GLY A 255 15.38 -8.37 6.94
CA GLY A 255 14.78 -9.02 8.11
C GLY A 255 14.12 -8.08 9.11
N CYS A 256 13.98 -6.79 8.82
CA CYS A 256 13.17 -5.90 9.67
C CYS A 256 11.68 -6.22 9.52
N GLU A 257 10.98 -6.37 10.64
CA GLU A 257 9.53 -6.52 10.65
C GLU A 257 8.86 -5.15 10.64
N TRP A 258 7.83 -5.00 9.81
CA TRP A 258 6.99 -3.81 9.75
C TRP A 258 5.55 -4.14 10.07
N PRO A 259 4.82 -3.25 10.78
CA PRO A 259 3.40 -3.40 10.95
C PRO A 259 2.70 -3.45 9.59
N ILE A 260 1.72 -4.35 9.51
CA ILE A 260 0.82 -4.46 8.39
C ILE A 260 -0.57 -4.03 8.87
N CYS A 261 -1.15 -3.09 8.15
CA CYS A 261 -2.54 -2.70 8.29
C CYS A 261 -3.35 -3.38 7.18
N VAL A 262 -4.51 -3.93 7.51
CA VAL A 262 -5.49 -4.39 6.53
C VAL A 262 -6.77 -3.63 6.73
N VAL A 263 -7.32 -3.08 5.66
CA VAL A 263 -8.60 -2.37 5.70
C VAL A 263 -9.54 -3.04 4.73
N HIS A 264 -10.64 -3.57 5.24
CA HIS A 264 -11.65 -4.27 4.44
C HIS A 264 -12.66 -3.29 3.84
N ASN A 265 -13.05 -3.55 2.60
CA ASN A 265 -14.12 -2.80 1.96
C ASN A 265 -15.48 -3.38 2.41
N PRO A 266 -16.31 -2.63 3.16
CA PRO A 266 -17.62 -3.12 3.60
C PRO A 266 -18.59 -3.37 2.44
N ASN A 267 -18.33 -2.76 1.28
CA ASN A 267 -19.13 -2.88 0.07
C ASN A 267 -18.54 -3.87 -0.94
N ALA A 268 -17.52 -4.66 -0.56
CA ALA A 268 -16.89 -5.60 -1.49
C ALA A 268 -17.88 -6.63 -2.04
N SER A 269 -17.90 -6.79 -3.37
CA SER A 269 -18.69 -7.83 -4.05
C SER A 269 -18.20 -9.25 -3.72
N SER A 270 -16.90 -9.38 -3.46
CA SER A 270 -16.27 -10.58 -2.89
C SER A 270 -15.36 -10.12 -1.76
N SER A 271 -15.74 -10.40 -0.50
CA SER A 271 -14.96 -9.96 0.67
C SER A 271 -13.64 -10.71 0.76
N ALA A 272 -12.58 -10.03 1.20
CA ALA A 272 -11.34 -10.71 1.55
C ALA A 272 -11.53 -11.52 2.85
N PRO A 273 -10.84 -12.66 3.03
CA PRO A 273 -10.86 -13.40 4.29
C PRO A 273 -10.33 -12.53 5.43
N LYS A 274 -10.86 -12.75 6.63
CA LYS A 274 -10.49 -12.01 7.85
C LYS A 274 -9.40 -12.77 8.61
N GLU A 275 -8.53 -12.07 9.32
CA GLU A 275 -7.57 -12.66 10.28
C GLU A 275 -6.53 -13.61 9.67
N VAL A 276 -6.36 -13.59 8.35
CA VAL A 276 -5.38 -14.45 7.64
C VAL A 276 -4.14 -13.70 7.17
N TRP A 277 -4.09 -12.37 7.33
CA TRP A 277 -3.11 -11.50 6.68
C TRP A 277 -1.84 -11.23 7.49
N GLY A 278 -1.74 -11.77 8.71
CA GLY A 278 -0.68 -11.41 9.66
C GLY A 278 -0.67 -9.91 9.99
N ALA A 279 -1.85 -9.29 9.99
CA ALA A 279 -2.01 -7.87 10.24
C ALA A 279 -1.78 -7.55 11.72
N ARG A 280 -1.13 -6.41 11.99
CA ARG A 280 -1.10 -5.82 13.35
C ARG A 280 -2.39 -5.09 13.64
N ASP A 281 -2.92 -4.39 12.64
CA ASP A 281 -4.17 -3.65 12.73
C ASP A 281 -5.06 -4.09 11.56
N GLU A 282 -6.19 -4.73 11.84
CA GLU A 282 -7.18 -5.14 10.84
C GLU A 282 -8.50 -4.39 11.07
N TYR A 283 -8.96 -3.65 10.05
CA TYR A 283 -10.08 -2.73 10.17
C TYR A 283 -11.29 -3.19 9.38
N PHE A 284 -12.45 -3.13 10.04
CA PHE A 284 -13.75 -3.41 9.45
C PHE A 284 -14.68 -2.24 9.66
N ALA A 285 -15.31 -1.77 8.57
CA ALA A 285 -16.35 -0.77 8.66
C ALA A 285 -17.73 -1.45 8.73
N THR A 286 -18.58 -0.94 9.63
CA THR A 286 -20.00 -1.31 9.72
C THR A 286 -20.83 -0.09 9.41
N ASP A 287 -21.76 -0.19 8.46
CA ASP A 287 -22.73 0.85 8.16
C ASP A 287 -23.77 0.93 9.30
N MET A 288 -23.87 2.10 9.94
CA MET A 288 -24.85 2.38 10.99
C MET A 288 -26.01 3.27 10.49
N GLY A 289 -26.12 3.47 9.18
CA GLY A 289 -27.09 4.35 8.52
C GLY A 289 -26.56 5.78 8.37
N ASP A 290 -26.39 6.47 9.49
CA ASP A 290 -25.95 7.88 9.49
C ASP A 290 -24.42 8.04 9.50
N PHE A 291 -23.68 6.99 9.89
CA PHE A 291 -22.23 6.97 9.95
C PHE A 291 -21.69 5.55 9.78
N PHE A 292 -20.40 5.43 9.48
CA PHE A 292 -19.70 4.15 9.53
C PHE A 292 -18.95 4.02 10.86
N ARG A 293 -19.11 2.89 11.55
CA ARG A 293 -18.25 2.52 12.67
C ARG A 293 -17.06 1.74 12.14
N LEU A 294 -15.85 2.21 12.44
CA LEU A 294 -14.62 1.52 12.09
C LEU A 294 -14.10 0.77 13.31
N ASP A 295 -14.18 -0.56 13.27
CA ASP A 295 -13.72 -1.45 14.33
C ASP A 295 -12.31 -1.97 14.00
N ARG A 296 -11.40 -1.93 14.98
CA ARG A 296 -10.02 -2.43 14.85
C ARG A 296 -9.84 -3.73 15.60
N TYR A 297 -9.34 -4.74 14.90
CA TYR A 297 -8.91 -6.03 15.42
C TYR A 297 -7.37 -6.05 15.45
N THR A 298 -6.82 -6.65 16.50
CA THR A 298 -5.38 -6.72 16.78
C THR A 298 -4.99 -8.14 17.14
#